data_AF-A0A1V1NZJ7-F1
#
_entry.id   AF-A0A1V1NZJ7-F1
#
_cell.length_a   1.000
_cell.length_b   1.000
_cell.length_c   1.000
_cell.angle_alpha   90.00
_cell.angle_beta   90.00
_cell.angle_gamma   90.00
#
_symmetry.space_group_name_H-M   'P 1'
#
loop_
_entity.id
_entity.type
_entity.pdbx_description
1 polymer ?
#
loop_
_entity_poly.entity_id
_entity_poly.type
_entity_poly.pdbx_seq_one_letter_code
_entity_poly.pdbx_strand_id
1 'polypeptide(L)'
;MMSQRIRLPRKSLKDKEANCIDGTVLYASLLEAISMNPAIVMVPGHAFIGWETWENSNDWEFLETTMTGTHTFEEACASGKKTAERYNKTNKLNFFSIKSLRANKGITPME
;
A
#
# COMPACT_ATOMS: atom_id res chain seq x y z
N MET A 1 -17.88 8.20 -9.66
CA MET A 1 -16.75 8.04 -8.72
C MET A 1 -16.37 9.42 -8.22
N MET A 2 -16.58 9.71 -6.93
CA MET A 2 -15.90 10.85 -6.32
C MET A 2 -14.40 10.56 -6.35
N SER A 3 -13.67 11.27 -7.21
CA SER A 3 -12.23 11.35 -7.13
C SER A 3 -11.90 12.04 -5.81
N GLN A 4 -11.58 11.26 -4.76
CA GLN A 4 -10.91 11.84 -3.60
C GLN A 4 -9.47 12.14 -4.01
N ARG A 5 -9.05 13.39 -3.80
CA ARG A 5 -7.66 13.78 -4.01
C ARG A 5 -6.82 13.12 -2.93
N ILE A 6 -5.92 12.24 -3.34
CA ILE A 6 -4.95 11.59 -2.45
C ILE A 6 -4.05 12.68 -1.85
N ARG A 7 -3.88 12.68 -0.53
CA ARG A 7 -3.00 13.62 0.16
C ARG A 7 -1.55 13.17 0.04
N LEU A 8 -0.66 14.14 -0.05
CA LEU A 8 0.79 13.88 -0.03
C LEU A 8 1.21 13.29 1.32
N PRO A 9 2.18 12.36 1.36
CA PRO A 9 2.71 11.79 2.60
C PRO A 9 3.07 12.83 3.66
N ARG A 10 3.73 13.92 3.25
CA ARG A 10 4.10 15.04 4.13
C ARG A 10 2.89 15.71 4.79
N LYS A 11 1.76 15.80 4.07
CA LYS A 11 0.52 16.36 4.60
C LYS A 11 -0.13 15.41 5.61
N SER A 12 -0.18 14.11 5.31
CA SER A 12 -0.72 13.10 6.23
C SER A 12 0.07 13.06 7.55
N LEU A 13 1.40 13.17 7.50
CA LEU A 13 2.24 13.25 8.69
C LEU A 13 2.01 14.54 9.48
N LYS A 14 1.92 15.69 8.80
CA LYS A 14 1.69 16.99 9.45
C LYS A 14 0.34 17.03 10.17
N ASP A 15 -0.70 16.54 9.51
CA ASP A 15 -2.08 16.61 10.01
C ASP A 15 -2.39 15.45 10.98
N LYS A 16 -1.50 14.44 11.07
CA LYS A 16 -1.68 13.19 11.84
C LYS A 16 -2.97 12.43 11.48
N GLU A 17 -3.40 12.58 10.23
CA GLU A 17 -4.62 11.98 9.71
C GLU A 17 -4.37 11.41 8.32
N ALA A 18 -4.79 10.17 8.12
CA ALA A 18 -4.69 9.47 6.85
C ALA A 18 -5.95 8.61 6.66
N ASN A 19 -6.58 8.67 5.48
CA ASN A 19 -7.51 7.62 5.09
C ASN A 19 -6.70 6.41 4.58
N CYS A 20 -7.37 5.32 4.20
CA CYS A 20 -6.69 4.09 3.78
C CYS A 20 -5.72 4.29 2.60
N ILE A 21 -6.08 5.10 1.60
CA ILE A 21 -5.19 5.36 0.46
C ILE A 21 -4.04 6.33 0.80
N ASP A 22 -4.28 7.35 1.61
CA ASP A 22 -3.25 8.28 2.08
C ASP A 22 -2.19 7.54 2.92
N GLY A 23 -2.65 6.66 3.80
CA GLY A 23 -1.78 5.81 4.62
C GLY A 23 -0.96 4.87 3.75
N THR A 24 -1.60 4.21 2.78
CA THR A 24 -0.93 3.34 1.83
C THR A 24 0.17 4.07 1.04
N VAL A 25 -0.09 5.27 0.54
CA VAL A 25 0.91 6.05 -0.21
C VAL A 25 2.05 6.54 0.69
N LEU A 26 1.76 6.90 1.95
CA LEU A 26 2.78 7.22 2.95
C LEU A 26 3.72 6.02 3.21
N TYR A 27 3.16 4.83 3.45
CA TYR A 27 3.96 3.61 3.65
C TYR A 27 4.74 3.21 2.40
N ALA A 28 4.15 3.32 1.20
CA ALA A 28 4.86 3.09 -0.05
C ALA A 28 6.10 3.99 -0.17
N SER A 29 5.95 5.27 0.18
CA SER A 29 7.07 6.22 0.14
C SER A 29 8.17 5.85 1.14
N LEU A 30 7.80 5.40 2.34
CA LEU A 30 8.76 4.93 3.36
C LEU A 30 9.52 3.68 2.90
N LEU A 31 8.81 2.68 2.41
CA LEU A 31 9.39 1.42 1.93
C LEU A 31 10.34 1.65 0.76
N GLU A 32 9.95 2.51 -0.16
CA GLU A 32 10.81 2.87 -1.28
C GLU A 32 12.06 3.64 -0.83
N ALA A 33 11.93 4.54 0.16
CA ALA A 33 13.07 5.27 0.71
C ALA A 33 14.11 4.37 1.40
N ILE A 34 13.71 3.17 1.83
CA ILE A 34 14.61 2.14 2.37
C ILE A 34 14.93 1.04 1.32
N SER A 35 14.77 1.36 0.04
CA SER A 35 15.11 0.50 -1.10
C SER A 35 14.34 -0.83 -1.19
N MET A 36 13.14 -0.89 -0.60
CA MET A 36 12.22 -2.02 -0.79
C MET A 36 11.32 -1.80 -2.02
N ASN A 37 10.68 -2.87 -2.49
CA ASN A 37 9.74 -2.83 -3.62
C ASN A 37 8.29 -2.82 -3.12
N PRO A 38 7.65 -1.64 -2.92
CA PRO A 38 6.27 -1.56 -2.47
C PRO A 38 5.27 -1.79 -3.61
N ALA A 39 4.05 -2.16 -3.22
CA ALA A 39 2.88 -2.23 -4.07
C ALA A 39 1.65 -1.63 -3.36
N ILE A 40 0.88 -0.83 -4.10
CA ILE A 40 -0.43 -0.37 -3.64
C ILE A 40 -1.42 -1.50 -3.93
N VAL A 41 -2.14 -1.95 -2.91
CA VAL A 41 -3.16 -3.00 -3.04
C VAL A 41 -4.52 -2.39 -2.82
N MET A 42 -5.42 -2.55 -3.80
CA MET A 42 -6.78 -2.01 -3.74
C MET A 42 -7.81 -3.11 -3.88
N VAL A 43 -8.80 -3.08 -2.99
CA VAL A 43 -10.00 -3.91 -3.02
C VAL A 43 -11.22 -3.00 -2.97
N PRO A 44 -12.45 -3.49 -3.27
CA PRO A 44 -13.64 -2.64 -3.20
C PRO A 44 -13.78 -1.96 -1.83
N GLY A 45 -13.67 -0.63 -1.82
CA GLY A 45 -13.83 0.20 -0.63
C GLY A 45 -12.61 0.31 0.29
N HIS A 46 -11.47 -0.29 -0.05
CA HIS A 46 -10.30 -0.29 0.84
C HIS A 46 -8.96 -0.35 0.10
N ALA A 47 -7.92 0.20 0.71
CA ALA A 47 -6.56 0.20 0.20
C ALA A 47 -5.56 -0.08 1.33
N PHE A 48 -4.53 -0.86 1.03
CA PHE A 48 -3.48 -1.22 1.96
C PHE A 48 -2.17 -1.45 1.20
N ILE A 49 -1.07 -1.64 1.93
CA ILE A 49 0.27 -1.75 1.34
C ILE A 49 0.72 -3.21 1.26
N GLY A 50 1.47 -3.53 0.21
CA GLY A 50 2.30 -4.73 0.15
C GLY A 50 3.75 -4.39 -0.18
N TRP A 51 4.67 -5.30 0.13
CA TRP A 51 6.07 -5.20 -0.26
C TRP A 51 6.67 -6.56 -0.58
N GLU A 52 7.65 -6.55 -1.48
CA GLU A 52 8.43 -7.74 -1.80
C GLU A 52 9.40 -8.04 -0.65
N THR A 53 9.47 -9.29 -0.21
CA THR A 53 10.34 -9.72 0.90
C THR A 53 11.82 -9.69 0.51
N TRP A 54 12.10 -9.92 -0.76
CA TRP A 54 13.42 -9.89 -1.38
C TRP A 54 13.31 -9.34 -2.79
N GLU A 55 14.38 -8.73 -3.30
CA GLU A 55 14.35 -8.18 -4.64
C GLU A 55 14.11 -9.26 -5.70
N ASN A 56 13.05 -9.09 -6.50
CA ASN A 56 12.66 -10.01 -7.57
C ASN A 56 12.28 -11.43 -7.10
N SER A 57 11.99 -11.64 -5.81
CA SER A 57 11.49 -12.94 -5.33
C SER A 57 10.06 -13.22 -5.75
N ASN A 58 9.28 -12.17 -6.03
CA ASN A 58 7.83 -12.22 -6.18
C ASN A 58 7.11 -12.81 -4.95
N ASP A 59 7.76 -12.78 -3.79
CA ASP A 59 7.18 -13.13 -2.49
C ASP A 59 6.76 -11.85 -1.78
N TRP A 60 5.48 -11.75 -1.43
CA TRP A 60 4.89 -10.51 -0.95
C TRP A 60 4.33 -10.65 0.46
N GLU A 61 4.63 -9.64 1.28
CA GLU A 61 3.95 -9.38 2.54
C GLU A 61 2.99 -8.19 2.41
N PHE A 62 2.03 -8.11 3.32
CA PHE A 62 0.96 -7.11 3.29
C PHE A 62 0.75 -6.53 4.68
N LEU A 63 0.41 -5.25 4.77
CA LEU A 63 0.12 -4.57 6.04
C LEU A 63 -1.19 -3.78 5.94
N GLU A 64 -2.13 -4.06 6.85
CA GLU A 64 -3.34 -3.28 7.04
C GLU A 64 -3.02 -1.91 7.67
N THR A 65 -2.87 -0.88 6.85
CA THR A 65 -2.41 0.45 7.30
C THR A 65 -3.36 1.15 8.29
N THR A 66 -4.65 0.78 8.31
CA THR A 66 -5.62 1.36 9.27
C THR A 66 -5.44 0.83 10.69
N MET A 67 -4.73 -0.28 10.85
CA MET A 67 -4.41 -0.88 12.15
C MET A 67 -3.14 -0.27 12.78
N THR A 68 -2.41 0.58 12.07
CA THR A 68 -1.24 1.30 12.60
C THR A 68 -1.61 2.11 13.83
N GLY A 69 -0.90 1.87 14.94
CA GLY A 69 -1.09 2.58 16.21
C GLY A 69 -2.23 2.05 17.08
N THR A 70 -3.00 1.07 16.61
CA THR A 70 -4.09 0.45 17.39
C THR A 70 -3.90 -1.06 17.63
N HIS A 71 -3.12 -1.74 16.80
CA HIS A 71 -2.84 -3.18 16.88
C HIS A 71 -1.33 -3.46 16.77
N THR A 72 -0.92 -4.69 17.02
CA THR A 72 0.47 -5.09 16.78
C THR A 72 0.78 -5.16 15.27
N PHE A 73 2.08 -5.13 14.95
CA PHE A 73 2.52 -5.28 13.56
C PHE A 73 2.08 -6.63 12.99
N GLU A 74 2.21 -7.71 13.76
CA GLU A 74 1.85 -9.07 13.36
C GLU A 74 0.35 -9.19 13.07
N GLU A 75 -0.51 -8.58 13.89
CA GLU A 75 -1.96 -8.55 13.68
C GLU A 75 -2.34 -7.79 12.41
N ALA A 76 -1.71 -6.63 12.18
CA ALA A 76 -1.92 -5.83 10.98
C ALA A 76 -1.45 -6.56 9.71
N CYS A 77 -0.34 -7.29 9.78
CA CYS A 77 0.16 -8.11 8.68
C CYS A 77 -0.76 -9.30 8.38
N ALA A 78 -1.19 -10.02 9.43
CA ALA A 78 -2.14 -11.12 9.29
C ALA A 78 -3.48 -10.65 8.66
N SER A 79 -3.97 -9.48 9.06
CA SER A 79 -5.16 -8.86 8.48
C SER A 79 -4.99 -8.52 7.00
N GLY A 80 -3.87 -7.87 6.65
CA GLY A 80 -3.53 -7.52 5.26
C GLY A 80 -3.44 -8.76 4.37
N LYS A 81 -2.72 -9.79 4.82
CA LYS A 81 -2.56 -11.06 4.09
C LYS A 81 -3.89 -11.77 3.88
N LYS A 82 -4.71 -11.90 4.93
CA LYS A 82 -6.06 -12.49 4.85
C LYS A 82 -6.94 -11.75 3.84
N THR A 83 -6.88 -10.43 3.83
CA THR A 83 -7.64 -9.59 2.89
C THR A 83 -7.16 -9.79 1.45
N ALA A 84 -5.83 -9.77 1.23
CA ALA A 84 -5.24 -10.00 -0.08
C ALA A 84 -5.66 -11.37 -0.65
N GLU A 85 -5.49 -12.44 0.12
CA GLU A 85 -5.87 -13.80 -0.28
C GLU A 85 -7.36 -13.91 -0.60
N ARG A 86 -8.23 -13.32 0.24
CA ARG A 86 -9.68 -13.32 0.04
C ARG A 86 -10.05 -12.68 -1.30
N TYR A 87 -9.55 -11.49 -1.59
CA TYR A 87 -9.94 -10.75 -2.79
C TYR A 87 -9.26 -11.27 -4.05
N ASN A 88 -8.04 -11.84 -3.94
CA ASN A 88 -7.36 -12.52 -5.02
C ASN A 88 -8.18 -13.72 -5.53
N LYS A 89 -8.74 -14.54 -4.62
CA LYS A 89 -9.64 -15.67 -4.96
C LYS A 89 -10.89 -15.23 -5.73
N THR A 90 -11.35 -14.00 -5.51
CA THR A 90 -12.53 -13.44 -6.19
C THR A 90 -12.19 -12.60 -7.42
N ASN A 91 -10.91 -12.51 -7.79
CA ASN A 91 -10.40 -11.66 -8.87
C ASN A 91 -10.82 -10.18 -8.76
N LYS A 92 -10.91 -9.68 -7.51
CA LYS A 92 -11.29 -8.30 -7.18
C LYS A 92 -10.15 -7.53 -6.51
N LEU A 93 -8.97 -8.12 -6.48
CA LEU A 93 -7.76 -7.50 -5.98
C LEU A 93 -7.06 -6.80 -7.14
N ASN A 94 -6.90 -5.49 -7.03
CA ASN A 94 -6.04 -4.74 -7.93
C ASN A 94 -4.69 -4.55 -7.24
N PHE A 95 -3.62 -4.92 -7.93
CA PHE A 95 -2.26 -4.91 -7.41
C PHE A 95 -1.37 -4.03 -8.27
N PHE A 96 -0.74 -3.02 -7.65
CA PHE A 96 0.06 -2.04 -8.35
C PHE A 96 1.47 -1.97 -7.77
N SER A 97 2.37 -2.81 -8.30
CA SER A 97 3.81 -2.70 -8.00
C SER A 97 4.34 -1.34 -8.45
N ILE A 98 4.91 -0.57 -7.52
CA ILE A 98 5.46 0.75 -7.80
C ILE A 98 6.64 0.65 -8.78
N LYS A 99 7.50 -0.38 -8.62
CA LYS A 99 8.59 -0.69 -9.55
C LYS A 99 8.08 -0.85 -10.98
N SER A 100 7.04 -1.65 -11.18
CA SER A 100 6.45 -1.89 -12.50
C SER A 100 5.73 -0.66 -13.07
N LEU A 101 5.04 0.11 -12.24
CA LEU A 101 4.39 1.35 -12.68
C LEU A 101 5.41 2.39 -13.16
N ARG A 102 6.55 2.52 -12.47
CA ARG A 102 7.64 3.41 -12.89
C ARG A 102 8.27 2.95 -14.19
N ALA A 103 8.68 1.68 -14.25
CA ALA A 103 9.38 1.14 -15.41
C ALA A 103 8.51 1.13 -16.68
N ASN A 104 7.22 0.76 -16.55
CA ASN A 104 6.38 0.50 -17.72
C ASN A 104 5.43 1.63 -18.07
N LYS A 105 5.13 2.53 -17.13
CA LYS A 105 4.15 3.62 -17.30
C LYS A 105 4.72 5.00 -16.99
N GLY A 106 5.97 5.11 -16.52
CA GLY A 106 6.59 6.40 -16.17
C GLY A 106 5.88 7.13 -15.03
N ILE A 107 5.09 6.42 -14.21
CA ILE A 107 4.36 7.05 -13.11
C ILE A 107 5.35 7.40 -12.00
N THR A 108 5.42 8.68 -11.67
CA THR A 108 6.24 9.25 -10.60
C THR A 108 5.37 10.07 -9.65
N PRO A 109 5.81 10.30 -8.41
CA PRO A 109 5.17 11.29 -7.54
C PRO A 109 5.05 12.64 -8.25
N MET A 110 3.98 13.39 -7.98
CA MET A 110 3.73 14.71 -8.60
C MET A 110 4.62 15.84 -8.05
N GLU A 111 5.61 15.54 -7.22
CA GLU A 111 6.58 16.49 -6.66
C GLU A 111 8.00 15.92 -6.74
#